data_AF-W7PLR6-F1
#
_entry.id   AF-W7PLR6-F1
#
_cell.length_a   1.000
_cell.length_b   1.000
_cell.length_c   1.000
_cell.angle_alpha   90.00
_cell.angle_beta   90.00
_cell.angle_gamma   90.00
#
_symmetry.space_group_name_H-M   'P 1'
#
loop_
_entity.id
_entity.type
_entity.pdbx_description
1 polymer ?
#
loop_
_entity_poly.entity_id
_entity_poly.type
_entity_poly.pdbx_seq_one_letter_code
_entity_poly.pdbx_strand_id
1 'polypeptide(L)'
;MPKGLRITYDDGGPAMEITAGLRCPSFCQNVSEAWDVNQYTINQRVDGSQIVVIPRNTVYKLNRGTNLIPTIGMLDGFTVSGNTITMNTWWSDNWGRAKTFDASIWQILPASSGRGLLIQDSTDFLSITDATMSGYCVWRGTITFTGSWATPTTNISRDRYMVFAKWSADNVTIEFDGSNILATVDHAGLDQAATVTMQIAIFASGVSPTPGRGLNIIKGGVCVFSTTRRPFVYRNQTYSPSWSNTDIGEGMILLGRYGYNSEVYTGWDYLKWAGLIRSGNLVRAGRGRNAASWTSQYSVVGRRLTNLTIPVIDAIY
;
A
#
# COMPACT_ATOMS: atom_id res chain seq x y z
N MET A 1 -22.92 20.01 -9.67
CA MET A 1 -21.86 19.25 -10.36
C MET A 1 -20.51 19.86 -9.99
N PRO A 2 -19.52 19.08 -9.55
CA PRO A 2 -18.17 19.59 -9.36
C PRO A 2 -17.60 20.06 -10.72
N LYS A 3 -16.97 21.24 -10.74
CA LYS A 3 -16.35 21.81 -11.95
C LYS A 3 -14.96 21.19 -12.14
N GLY A 4 -14.65 20.72 -13.34
CA GLY A 4 -13.37 20.04 -13.61
C GLY A 4 -13.26 19.48 -15.03
N LEU A 5 -12.28 18.61 -15.25
CA LEU A 5 -12.07 17.89 -16.51
C LEU A 5 -12.70 16.50 -16.44
N ARG A 6 -13.45 16.13 -17.48
CA ARG A 6 -13.93 14.75 -17.67
C ARG A 6 -13.14 14.11 -18.81
N ILE A 7 -12.48 13.00 -18.53
CA ILE A 7 -11.66 12.26 -19.48
C ILE A 7 -12.35 10.92 -19.75
N THR A 8 -12.64 10.65 -21.02
CA THR A 8 -13.07 9.34 -21.49
C THR A 8 -11.87 8.63 -22.10
N TYR A 9 -11.80 7.33 -21.87
CA TYR A 9 -10.73 6.47 -22.37
C TYR A 9 -11.32 5.42 -23.30
N ASP A 10 -10.56 5.02 -24.32
CA ASP A 10 -10.96 3.97 -25.26
C ASP A 10 -10.88 2.56 -24.65
N ASP A 11 -10.55 2.45 -23.36
CA ASP A 11 -10.40 1.18 -22.61
C ASP A 11 -11.73 0.56 -22.15
N GLY A 12 -12.87 1.19 -22.50
CA GLY A 12 -14.21 0.75 -22.10
C GLY A 12 -14.53 0.93 -20.61
N GLY A 13 -13.60 1.48 -19.82
CA GLY A 13 -13.80 1.79 -18.41
C GLY A 13 -14.59 3.09 -18.18
N PRO A 14 -15.06 3.34 -16.95
CA PRO A 14 -15.82 4.56 -16.65
C PRO A 14 -14.99 5.83 -16.90
N ALA A 15 -15.66 6.94 -17.21
CA ALA A 15 -14.98 8.22 -17.37
C ALA A 15 -14.28 8.63 -16.06
N MET A 16 -13.12 9.24 -16.19
CA MET A 16 -12.39 9.81 -15.07
C MET A 16 -12.70 11.29 -14.95
N GLU A 17 -12.91 11.76 -13.72
CA GLU A 17 -13.11 13.18 -13.44
C GLU A 17 -11.94 13.73 -12.63
N ILE A 18 -11.29 14.75 -13.17
CA ILE A 18 -10.33 15.58 -12.44
C ILE A 18 -11.08 16.80 -11.95
N THR A 19 -11.49 16.75 -10.68
CA THR A 19 -12.27 17.80 -10.01
C THR A 19 -11.55 18.26 -8.75
N ALA A 20 -12.04 19.36 -8.16
CA ALA A 20 -11.60 19.86 -6.87
C ALA A 20 -11.42 18.76 -5.81
N GLY A 21 -10.34 18.86 -5.03
CA GLY A 21 -10.00 17.90 -3.97
C GLY A 21 -9.10 16.74 -4.43
N LEU A 22 -8.84 16.59 -5.73
CA LEU A 22 -8.03 15.51 -6.25
C LEU A 22 -6.54 15.72 -5.96
N ARG A 23 -5.83 14.63 -5.67
CA ARG A 23 -4.39 14.60 -5.41
C ARG A 23 -3.68 13.56 -6.27
N CYS A 24 -2.43 13.83 -6.64
CA CYS A 24 -1.57 12.90 -7.38
C CYS A 24 -0.43 12.41 -6.48
N PRO A 25 -0.40 11.12 -6.12
CA PRO A 25 0.75 10.57 -5.42
C PRO A 25 1.95 10.35 -6.34
N SER A 26 3.15 10.50 -5.78
CA SER A 26 4.45 10.30 -6.42
C SER A 26 5.28 9.30 -5.62
N PHE A 27 6.03 8.47 -6.33
CA PHE A 27 7.06 7.64 -5.73
C PHE A 27 8.24 8.50 -5.25
N CYS A 28 8.85 8.15 -4.12
CA CYS A 28 10.09 8.76 -3.65
C CYS A 28 11.26 7.78 -3.76
N GLN A 29 11.16 6.64 -3.08
CA GLN A 29 12.21 5.62 -3.06
C GLN A 29 11.70 4.28 -2.51
N ASN A 30 12.48 3.22 -2.77
CA ASN A 30 12.37 1.98 -2.02
C ASN A 30 13.26 2.03 -0.79
N VAL A 31 12.87 1.24 0.20
CA VAL A 31 13.65 0.98 1.39
C VAL A 31 13.79 -0.53 1.53
N SER A 32 15.03 -0.98 1.73
CA SER A 32 15.35 -2.40 1.92
C SER A 32 15.54 -2.72 3.39
N GLU A 33 15.26 -3.96 3.76
CA GLU A 33 15.53 -4.49 5.09
C GLU A 33 17.00 -4.28 5.50
N ALA A 34 17.21 -3.70 6.67
CA ALA A 34 18.55 -3.42 7.20
C ALA A 34 18.54 -3.48 8.74
N TRP A 35 19.71 -3.83 9.30
CA TRP A 35 19.96 -3.80 10.75
C TRP A 35 20.61 -2.50 11.15
N ASP A 36 20.26 -2.00 12.34
CA ASP A 36 20.86 -0.80 12.95
C ASP A 36 20.71 0.48 12.12
N VAL A 37 19.84 0.42 11.09
CA VAL A 37 19.43 1.53 10.25
C VAL A 37 17.91 1.57 10.29
N ASN A 38 17.36 2.73 10.59
CA ASN A 38 15.91 2.97 10.57
C ASN A 38 15.54 4.38 10.11
N GLN A 39 16.52 5.16 9.65
CA GLN A 39 16.31 6.52 9.16
C GLN A 39 16.75 6.64 7.72
N TYR A 40 15.96 7.36 6.92
CA TYR A 40 16.25 7.63 5.53
C TYR A 40 15.89 9.07 5.20
N THR A 41 16.75 9.72 4.42
CA THR A 41 16.34 10.93 3.70
C THR A 41 15.33 10.54 2.63
N ILE A 42 14.21 11.24 2.57
CA ILE A 42 13.17 11.08 1.56
C ILE A 42 13.63 11.83 0.32
N ASN A 43 13.97 11.07 -0.72
CA ASN A 43 14.36 11.64 -2.00
C ASN A 43 13.24 12.53 -2.56
N GLN A 44 13.64 13.74 -2.98
CA GLN A 44 12.78 14.65 -3.74
C GLN A 44 11.45 14.98 -3.03
N ARG A 45 11.48 15.06 -1.69
CA ARG A 45 10.32 15.50 -0.91
C ARG A 45 9.91 16.90 -1.34
N VAL A 46 8.61 17.08 -1.55
CA VAL A 46 7.97 18.39 -1.72
C VAL A 46 7.43 18.86 -0.37
N ASP A 47 7.70 20.12 -0.01
CA ASP A 47 7.20 20.71 1.23
C ASP A 47 5.67 20.68 1.27
N GLY A 48 5.11 20.37 2.44
CA GLY A 48 3.66 20.20 2.63
C GLY A 48 3.08 18.90 2.09
N SER A 49 3.87 18.01 1.48
CA SER A 49 3.39 16.68 1.06
C SER A 49 3.09 15.76 2.24
N GLN A 50 2.06 14.93 2.10
CA GLN A 50 1.78 13.83 3.01
C GLN A 50 2.58 12.60 2.60
N ILE A 51 3.29 11.97 3.53
CA ILE A 51 4.05 10.74 3.26
C ILE A 51 3.18 9.50 3.48
N VAL A 52 3.31 8.54 2.57
CA VAL A 52 2.68 7.22 2.64
C VAL A 52 3.77 6.16 2.55
N VAL A 53 3.74 5.18 3.45
CA VAL A 53 4.62 4.02 3.44
C VAL A 53 3.79 2.79 3.06
N ILE A 54 4.26 2.06 2.04
CA ILE A 54 3.65 0.82 1.59
C ILE A 54 4.59 -0.32 1.93
N PRO A 55 4.33 -1.07 3.01
CA PRO A 55 5.19 -2.16 3.39
C PRO A 55 4.92 -3.41 2.54
N ARG A 56 5.98 -4.15 2.21
CA ARG A 56 5.89 -5.47 1.57
C ARG A 56 5.88 -6.58 2.60
N ASN A 57 6.70 -6.41 3.65
CA ASN A 57 6.72 -7.28 4.81
C ASN A 57 6.97 -6.45 6.06
N THR A 58 5.97 -6.33 6.93
CA THR A 58 6.08 -5.53 8.15
C THR A 58 6.64 -6.29 9.33
N VAL A 59 6.92 -7.59 9.20
CA VAL A 59 7.24 -8.43 10.35
C VAL A 59 8.43 -9.32 10.05
N TYR A 60 9.27 -9.46 11.06
CA TYR A 60 10.51 -10.21 11.06
C TYR A 60 10.51 -11.16 12.26
N LYS A 61 11.21 -12.28 12.12
CA LYS A 61 11.37 -13.27 13.18
C LYS A 61 12.79 -13.79 13.19
N LEU A 62 13.34 -14.01 14.37
CA LEU A 62 14.65 -14.64 14.54
C LEU A 62 14.75 -15.32 15.90
N ASN A 63 15.54 -16.39 15.97
CA ASN A 63 16.00 -16.95 17.24
C ASN A 63 17.30 -16.25 17.66
N ARG A 64 17.43 -15.93 18.95
CA ARG A 64 18.63 -15.29 19.51
C ARG A 64 19.12 -16.08 20.70
N GLY A 65 20.45 -16.22 20.84
CA GLY A 65 21.06 -16.91 21.97
C GLY A 65 20.46 -18.31 22.16
N THR A 66 19.97 -18.57 23.36
CA THR A 66 19.33 -19.84 23.75
C THR A 66 17.80 -19.81 23.65
N ASN A 67 17.22 -18.86 22.90
CA ASN A 67 15.77 -18.75 22.76
C ASN A 67 15.19 -20.04 22.16
N LEU A 68 14.21 -20.62 22.86
CA LEU A 68 13.45 -21.78 22.37
C LEU A 68 12.37 -21.39 21.35
N ILE A 69 12.09 -20.08 21.23
CA ILE A 69 11.05 -19.49 20.37
C ILE A 69 11.54 -18.21 19.71
N PRO A 70 11.01 -17.82 18.55
CA PRO A 70 11.48 -16.65 17.85
C PRO A 70 11.10 -15.36 18.59
N THR A 71 12.04 -14.43 18.65
CA THR A 71 11.76 -13.02 18.88
C THR A 71 11.05 -12.47 17.64
N ILE A 72 9.90 -11.82 17.83
CA ILE A 72 9.12 -11.17 16.76
C ILE A 72 9.49 -9.69 16.73
N GLY A 73 9.93 -9.19 15.58
CA GLY A 73 10.11 -7.77 15.31
C GLY A 73 9.10 -7.29 14.28
N MET A 74 8.59 -6.08 14.40
CA MET A 74 7.71 -5.50 13.37
C MET A 74 7.91 -4.01 13.18
N LEU A 75 7.53 -3.52 12.00
CA LEU A 75 7.28 -2.11 11.76
C LEU A 75 6.09 -1.72 12.65
N ASP A 76 6.34 -0.85 13.62
CA ASP A 76 5.31 -0.31 14.51
C ASP A 76 4.60 0.89 13.88
N GLY A 77 5.34 1.65 13.07
CA GLY A 77 4.87 2.84 12.36
C GLY A 77 6.06 3.62 11.84
N PHE A 78 5.82 4.86 11.42
CA PHE A 78 6.90 5.76 11.03
C PHE A 78 6.62 7.19 11.52
N THR A 79 7.68 7.96 11.65
CA THR A 79 7.61 9.41 11.87
C THR A 79 8.38 10.12 10.77
N VAL A 80 8.04 11.38 10.55
CA VAL A 80 8.68 12.23 9.55
C VAL A 80 9.06 13.54 10.23
N SER A 81 10.33 13.93 10.10
CA SER A 81 10.84 15.23 10.55
C SER A 81 11.68 15.84 9.44
N GLY A 82 11.22 16.97 8.88
CA GLY A 82 11.78 17.55 7.66
C GLY A 82 11.81 16.53 6.51
N ASN A 83 13.00 16.30 5.97
CA ASN A 83 13.22 15.31 4.91
C ASN A 83 13.54 13.91 5.43
N THR A 84 13.57 13.67 6.74
CA THR A 84 13.95 12.37 7.30
C THR A 84 12.70 11.59 7.70
N ILE A 85 12.56 10.38 7.17
CA ILE A 85 11.65 9.37 7.69
C ILE A 85 12.39 8.52 8.72
N THR A 86 11.72 8.21 9.84
CA THR A 86 12.19 7.24 10.83
C THR A 86 11.18 6.10 10.88
N MET A 87 11.63 4.87 10.62
CA MET A 87 10.84 3.65 10.78
C MET A 87 10.97 3.15 12.22
N ASN A 88 9.84 3.01 12.91
CA ASN A 88 9.83 2.59 14.31
C ASN A 88 9.68 1.07 14.37
N THR A 89 10.55 0.42 15.13
CA THR A 89 10.52 -1.04 15.32
C THR A 89 9.95 -1.38 16.69
N TRP A 90 9.02 -2.32 16.74
CA TRP A 90 8.61 -2.98 17.96
C TRP A 90 9.17 -4.40 18.02
N TRP A 91 9.53 -4.86 19.23
CA TRP A 91 10.06 -6.20 19.48
C TRP A 91 9.26 -6.88 20.60
N SER A 92 8.94 -8.16 20.44
CA SER A 92 8.18 -8.94 21.42
C SER A 92 8.91 -9.16 22.74
N ASP A 93 10.24 -9.10 22.73
CA ASP A 93 11.11 -9.25 23.88
C ASP A 93 11.70 -7.90 24.37
N ASN A 94 11.17 -6.77 23.87
CA ASN A 94 11.68 -5.43 24.13
C ASN A 94 13.17 -5.23 23.77
N TRP A 95 13.70 -5.94 22.77
CA TRP A 95 15.10 -5.79 22.35
C TRP A 95 15.50 -4.34 22.00
N GLY A 96 14.56 -3.55 21.47
CA GLY A 96 14.79 -2.13 21.18
C GLY A 96 15.81 -1.85 20.08
N ARG A 97 16.24 -2.88 19.32
CA ARG A 97 17.20 -2.73 18.23
C ARG A 97 16.55 -2.11 17.00
N ALA A 98 17.20 -1.13 16.39
CA ALA A 98 16.71 -0.52 15.17
C ALA A 98 16.69 -1.54 14.02
N LYS A 99 15.57 -1.56 13.28
CA LYS A 99 15.42 -2.35 12.08
C LYS A 99 14.59 -1.59 11.04
N THR A 100 14.97 -1.76 9.79
CA THR A 100 14.17 -1.36 8.65
C THR A 100 13.43 -2.56 8.06
N PHE A 101 12.24 -2.32 7.51
CA PHE A 101 11.41 -3.31 6.84
C PHE A 101 11.26 -2.95 5.36
N ASP A 102 11.19 -3.97 4.49
CA ASP A 102 11.00 -3.75 3.06
C ASP A 102 9.72 -2.96 2.79
N ALA A 103 9.88 -1.78 2.19
CA ALA A 103 8.79 -0.88 1.91
C ALA A 103 9.10 0.03 0.72
N SER A 104 8.06 0.69 0.22
CA SER A 104 8.20 1.85 -0.68
C SER A 104 7.65 3.10 -0.01
N ILE A 105 8.33 4.23 -0.23
CA ILE A 105 7.95 5.54 0.28
C ILE A 105 7.37 6.34 -0.88
N TRP A 106 6.20 6.91 -0.61
CA TRP A 106 5.43 7.74 -1.53
C TRP A 106 5.08 9.05 -0.86
N GLN A 107 4.79 10.06 -1.67
CA GLN A 107 4.30 11.34 -1.22
C GLN A 107 3.04 11.73 -1.98
N ILE A 108 2.03 12.21 -1.27
CA ILE A 108 0.84 12.85 -1.83
C ILE A 108 1.12 14.34 -1.88
N LEU A 109 1.21 14.89 -3.09
CA LEU A 109 1.55 16.29 -3.30
C LEU A 109 0.44 17.21 -2.75
N PRO A 110 0.79 18.34 -2.09
CA PRO A 110 -0.21 19.25 -1.53
C PRO A 110 -1.07 19.92 -2.61
N ALA A 111 -2.19 20.51 -2.20
CA ALA A 111 -2.85 21.53 -3.02
C ALA A 111 -2.05 22.83 -2.94
N SER A 112 -1.89 23.53 -4.06
CA SER A 112 -1.26 24.85 -4.12
C SER A 112 -2.09 25.78 -5.01
N SER A 113 -2.04 27.08 -4.71
CA SER A 113 -2.72 28.16 -5.43
C SER A 113 -1.83 28.77 -6.55
N GLY A 114 -0.80 28.05 -7.00
CA GLY A 114 0.17 28.49 -8.00
C GLY A 114 -0.36 28.66 -9.43
N ARG A 115 0.47 29.27 -10.30
CA ARG A 115 0.16 29.56 -11.71
C ARG A 115 0.42 28.34 -12.60
N GLY A 116 -0.63 27.63 -13.01
CA GLY A 116 -0.60 26.47 -13.93
C GLY A 116 -2.02 26.07 -14.39
N LEU A 117 -2.25 24.79 -14.75
CA LEU A 117 -3.62 24.26 -14.89
C LEU A 117 -4.22 24.12 -13.49
N LEU A 118 -4.94 25.15 -13.05
CA LEU A 118 -5.64 25.16 -11.78
C LEU A 118 -7.02 24.54 -11.95
N ILE A 119 -7.24 23.41 -11.28
CA ILE A 119 -8.58 22.96 -10.91
C ILE A 119 -8.66 23.24 -9.42
N GLN A 120 -9.46 24.23 -9.03
CA GLN A 120 -9.52 24.76 -7.65
C GLN A 120 -9.52 23.62 -6.62
N ASP A 121 -8.71 23.73 -5.57
CA ASP A 121 -8.51 22.72 -4.51
C ASP A 121 -7.93 21.35 -4.95
N SER A 122 -7.32 21.23 -6.13
CA SER A 122 -6.61 20.01 -6.58
C SER A 122 -5.08 20.11 -6.42
N THR A 123 -4.35 19.03 -6.71
CA THR A 123 -2.88 19.07 -6.83
C THR A 123 -2.44 20.19 -7.78
N ASP A 124 -1.42 20.92 -7.37
CA ASP A 124 -0.69 21.81 -8.27
C ASP A 124 0.15 20.95 -9.22
N PHE A 125 -0.33 20.78 -10.45
CA PHE A 125 0.32 19.91 -11.42
C PHE A 125 1.71 20.42 -11.89
N LEU A 126 2.13 21.64 -11.53
CA LEU A 126 3.50 22.12 -11.77
C LEU A 126 4.46 21.82 -10.62
N SER A 127 3.94 21.47 -9.44
CA SER A 127 4.73 20.94 -8.32
C SER A 127 5.27 19.54 -8.60
N ILE A 128 4.71 18.85 -9.59
CA ILE A 128 5.29 17.64 -10.18
C ILE A 128 6.59 18.07 -10.85
N THR A 129 7.71 17.75 -10.22
CA THR A 129 9.03 17.94 -10.79
C THR A 129 9.34 16.77 -11.73
N ASP A 130 10.37 16.92 -12.55
CA ASP A 130 11.05 15.80 -13.22
C ASP A 130 11.48 14.69 -12.23
N ALA A 131 11.66 15.10 -10.98
CA ALA A 131 11.90 14.27 -9.81
C ALA A 131 10.64 13.52 -9.28
N THR A 132 9.48 14.17 -9.15
CA THR A 132 8.28 13.62 -8.45
C THR A 132 7.13 13.16 -9.36
N MET A 133 7.46 12.55 -10.50
CA MET A 133 6.50 12.15 -11.54
C MET A 133 5.25 11.43 -10.99
N SER A 134 4.06 11.88 -11.39
CA SER A 134 2.79 11.28 -10.97
C SER A 134 2.68 9.84 -11.48
N GLY A 135 2.19 8.94 -10.62
CA GLY A 135 1.94 7.56 -11.02
C GLY A 135 0.83 7.43 -12.06
N TYR A 136 0.79 6.32 -12.78
CA TYR A 136 -0.29 5.98 -13.71
C TYR A 136 -0.68 4.51 -13.59
N CYS A 137 -1.90 4.19 -13.97
CA CYS A 137 -2.42 2.84 -14.02
C CYS A 137 -1.65 2.05 -15.09
N VAL A 138 -0.98 0.97 -14.67
CA VAL A 138 -0.27 0.05 -15.55
C VAL A 138 -1.10 -1.19 -15.87
N TRP A 139 -2.06 -1.52 -15.02
CA TRP A 139 -2.97 -2.63 -15.23
C TRP A 139 -4.25 -2.45 -14.41
N ARG A 140 -5.37 -2.85 -14.99
CA ARG A 140 -6.68 -2.94 -14.33
C ARG A 140 -7.43 -4.17 -14.79
N GLY A 141 -8.25 -4.73 -13.92
CA GLY A 141 -9.14 -5.82 -14.29
C GLY A 141 -9.87 -6.45 -13.11
N THR A 142 -10.87 -7.27 -13.45
CA THR A 142 -11.51 -8.18 -12.50
C THR A 142 -10.90 -9.56 -12.66
N ILE A 143 -10.47 -10.18 -11.56
CA ILE A 143 -9.94 -11.53 -11.56
C ILE A 143 -10.65 -12.40 -10.54
N THR A 144 -10.66 -13.70 -10.79
CA THR A 144 -11.02 -14.74 -9.82
C THR A 144 -9.83 -15.69 -9.69
N PHE A 145 -9.38 -15.96 -8.47
CA PHE A 145 -8.25 -16.85 -8.22
C PHE A 145 -8.39 -17.57 -6.87
N THR A 146 -7.62 -18.65 -6.71
CA THR A 146 -7.54 -19.43 -5.46
C THR A 146 -6.13 -19.39 -4.89
N GLY A 147 -5.98 -19.00 -3.63
CA GLY A 147 -4.72 -19.03 -2.89
C GLY A 147 -3.74 -17.91 -3.24
N SER A 148 -3.27 -17.83 -4.49
CA SER A 148 -2.31 -16.81 -4.91
C SER A 148 -2.47 -16.41 -6.37
N TRP A 149 -2.26 -15.13 -6.65
CA TRP A 149 -2.19 -14.58 -7.99
C TRP A 149 -1.01 -13.64 -8.13
N ALA A 150 -0.13 -13.92 -9.10
CA ALA A 150 0.99 -13.06 -9.42
C ALA A 150 0.52 -11.82 -10.19
N THR A 151 0.91 -10.64 -9.71
CA THR A 151 0.65 -9.39 -10.44
C THR A 151 1.32 -9.43 -11.83
N PRO A 152 0.73 -8.84 -12.89
CA PRO A 152 1.31 -8.89 -14.23
C PRO A 152 2.69 -8.27 -14.26
N THR A 153 3.60 -8.85 -15.05
CA THR A 153 4.88 -8.23 -15.36
C THR A 153 4.66 -7.12 -16.38
N THR A 154 5.14 -5.92 -16.08
CA THR A 154 5.18 -4.80 -17.03
C THR A 154 6.63 -4.39 -17.29
N ASN A 155 6.85 -3.36 -18.10
CA ASN A 155 8.16 -2.75 -18.28
C ASN A 155 8.64 -1.98 -17.02
N ILE A 156 7.82 -1.91 -15.98
CA ILE A 156 8.14 -1.31 -14.69
C ILE A 156 8.25 -2.41 -13.65
N SER A 157 9.32 -2.35 -12.86
CA SER A 157 9.57 -3.33 -11.81
C SER A 157 8.50 -3.27 -10.71
N ARG A 158 8.13 -4.45 -10.18
CA ARG A 158 7.04 -4.64 -9.20
C ARG A 158 7.28 -3.95 -7.87
N ASP A 159 8.53 -3.65 -7.57
CA ASP A 159 8.94 -2.86 -6.41
C ASP A 159 8.30 -1.46 -6.40
N ARG A 160 7.92 -0.94 -7.58
CA ARG A 160 7.26 0.37 -7.74
C ARG A 160 5.73 0.28 -7.84
N TYR A 161 5.15 -0.90 -7.61
CA TYR A 161 3.70 -1.08 -7.75
C TYR A 161 2.96 -0.65 -6.48
N MET A 162 1.86 0.06 -6.70
CA MET A 162 0.79 0.20 -5.72
C MET A 162 -0.40 -0.63 -6.21
N VAL A 163 -0.77 -1.65 -5.43
CA VAL A 163 -1.85 -2.56 -5.79
C VAL A 163 -3.07 -2.19 -4.96
N PHE A 164 -4.09 -1.65 -5.62
CA PHE A 164 -5.38 -1.36 -5.02
C PHE A 164 -6.38 -2.42 -5.44
N ALA A 165 -7.26 -2.81 -4.52
CA ALA A 165 -8.32 -3.74 -4.86
C ALA A 165 -9.62 -3.47 -4.12
N LYS A 166 -10.70 -3.98 -4.71
CA LYS A 166 -12.05 -4.05 -4.12
C LYS A 166 -12.59 -5.46 -4.29
N TRP A 167 -13.11 -6.01 -3.21
CA TRP A 167 -13.73 -7.33 -3.17
C TRP A 167 -14.80 -7.35 -2.08
N SER A 168 -15.56 -8.44 -2.01
CA SER A 168 -16.42 -8.73 -0.86
C SER A 168 -16.41 -10.22 -0.66
N ALA A 169 -15.75 -10.67 0.41
CA ALA A 169 -15.66 -12.07 0.78
C ALA A 169 -15.43 -12.17 2.29
N ASP A 170 -16.49 -12.53 3.00
CA ASP A 170 -16.41 -12.78 4.44
C ASP A 170 -15.42 -13.91 4.71
N ASN A 171 -14.66 -13.79 5.79
CA ASN A 171 -13.66 -14.77 6.21
C ASN A 171 -12.53 -15.05 5.21
N VAL A 172 -12.31 -14.17 4.21
CA VAL A 172 -11.16 -14.25 3.31
C VAL A 172 -10.22 -13.07 3.55
N THR A 173 -9.02 -13.39 4.04
CA THR A 173 -7.93 -12.43 4.23
C THR A 173 -7.14 -12.29 2.93
N ILE A 174 -6.97 -11.04 2.50
CA ILE A 174 -6.15 -10.66 1.36
C ILE A 174 -4.85 -10.00 1.83
N GLU A 175 -3.73 -10.44 1.27
CA GLU A 175 -2.42 -9.82 1.46
C GLU A 175 -1.77 -9.50 0.11
N PHE A 176 -0.82 -8.58 0.13
CA PHE A 176 0.13 -8.38 -0.97
C PHE A 176 1.55 -8.46 -0.43
N ASP A 177 2.37 -9.35 -0.99
CA ASP A 177 3.76 -9.59 -0.53
C ASP A 177 4.82 -8.79 -1.32
N GLY A 178 4.38 -7.89 -2.20
CA GLY A 178 5.25 -7.17 -3.14
C GLY A 178 5.31 -7.79 -4.54
N SER A 179 4.77 -8.99 -4.75
CA SER A 179 4.68 -9.62 -6.08
C SER A 179 3.36 -10.34 -6.32
N ASN A 180 2.82 -10.97 -5.30
CA ASN A 180 1.61 -11.79 -5.35
C ASN A 180 0.56 -11.23 -4.42
N ILE A 181 -0.68 -11.26 -4.90
CA ILE A 181 -1.86 -11.16 -4.03
C ILE A 181 -2.12 -12.57 -3.49
N LEU A 182 -2.33 -12.68 -2.19
CA LEU A 182 -2.61 -13.94 -1.51
C LEU A 182 -4.03 -13.89 -0.95
N ALA A 183 -4.75 -15.00 -1.03
CA ALA A 183 -6.09 -15.17 -0.50
C ALA A 183 -6.14 -16.41 0.41
N THR A 184 -6.32 -16.19 1.71
CA THR A 184 -6.40 -17.25 2.71
C THR A 184 -7.70 -17.16 3.51
N VAL A 185 -8.19 -18.29 3.99
CA VAL A 185 -9.28 -18.30 4.98
C VAL A 185 -8.79 -17.64 6.28
N ASP A 186 -9.62 -16.80 6.90
CA ASP A 186 -9.37 -16.22 8.23
C ASP A 186 -9.59 -17.28 9.31
N HIS A 187 -8.55 -18.08 9.60
CA HIS A 187 -8.63 -19.14 10.60
C HIS A 187 -7.29 -19.38 11.30
N ALA A 188 -7.35 -20.03 12.46
CA ALA A 188 -6.20 -20.42 13.26
C ALA A 188 -5.52 -21.68 12.71
N GLY A 189 -4.22 -21.84 12.95
CA GLY A 189 -3.48 -22.99 12.42
C GLY A 189 -2.86 -22.73 11.05
N LEU A 190 -2.56 -23.79 10.29
CA LEU A 190 -1.91 -23.67 8.98
C LEU A 190 -2.81 -22.99 7.94
N ASP A 191 -2.19 -22.44 6.90
CA ASP A 191 -2.92 -21.71 5.88
C ASP A 191 -3.85 -22.60 5.07
N GLN A 192 -5.04 -22.07 4.78
CA GLN A 192 -5.96 -22.66 3.83
C GLN A 192 -6.21 -21.65 2.72
N ALA A 193 -5.98 -22.06 1.47
CA ALA A 193 -6.26 -21.24 0.31
C ALA A 193 -7.77 -20.92 0.23
N ALA A 194 -8.08 -19.67 -0.11
CA ALA A 194 -9.44 -19.22 -0.37
C ALA A 194 -9.59 -18.79 -1.84
N THR A 195 -10.81 -18.87 -2.35
CA THR A 195 -11.17 -18.34 -3.68
C THR A 195 -11.85 -17.00 -3.52
N VAL A 196 -11.42 -16.00 -4.29
CA VAL A 196 -11.98 -14.66 -4.25
C VAL A 196 -12.09 -14.08 -5.66
N THR A 197 -13.11 -13.27 -5.88
CA THR A 197 -13.22 -12.40 -7.05
C THR A 197 -12.99 -10.96 -6.63
N MET A 198 -12.10 -10.25 -7.32
CA MET A 198 -11.76 -8.87 -6.98
C MET A 198 -11.50 -8.01 -8.21
N GLN A 199 -11.87 -6.74 -8.09
CA GLN A 199 -11.44 -5.68 -8.99
C GLN A 199 -10.09 -5.16 -8.50
N ILE A 200 -9.14 -4.99 -9.40
CA ILE A 200 -7.79 -4.57 -9.06
C ILE A 200 -7.37 -3.44 -10.00
N ALA A 201 -6.65 -2.47 -9.43
CA ALA A 201 -5.92 -1.45 -10.15
C ALA A 201 -4.47 -1.41 -9.65
N ILE A 202 -3.53 -1.54 -10.57
CA ILE A 202 -2.09 -1.46 -10.29
C ILE A 202 -1.59 -0.15 -10.87
N PHE A 203 -0.98 0.65 -10.00
CA PHE A 203 -0.31 1.88 -10.39
C PHE A 203 1.19 1.72 -10.25
N ALA A 204 1.93 2.39 -11.11
CA ALA A 204 3.37 2.52 -10.97
C ALA A 204 3.78 3.97 -11.18
N SER A 205 4.90 4.36 -10.56
CA SER A 205 5.51 5.68 -10.66
C SER A 205 7.04 5.54 -10.74
N GLY A 206 7.75 6.66 -10.90
CA GLY A 206 9.20 6.68 -11.11
C GLY A 206 9.66 6.35 -12.54
N VAL A 207 8.72 6.29 -13.49
CA VAL A 207 9.00 6.19 -14.93
C VAL A 207 8.22 7.28 -15.63
N SER A 208 8.87 8.07 -16.49
CA SER A 208 8.22 9.17 -17.20
C SER A 208 7.05 8.64 -18.03
N PRO A 209 5.84 9.20 -17.88
CA PRO A 209 4.73 8.87 -18.76
C PRO A 209 5.08 9.21 -20.21
N THR A 210 4.61 8.39 -21.15
CA THR A 210 4.74 8.69 -22.57
C THR A 210 3.70 9.75 -22.95
N PRO A 211 4.11 10.91 -23.50
CA PRO A 211 3.16 11.92 -23.95
C PRO A 211 2.34 11.37 -25.14
N GLY A 212 1.09 11.78 -25.23
CA GLY A 212 0.17 11.30 -26.26
C GLY A 212 -1.03 12.21 -26.45
N ARG A 213 -2.09 11.70 -27.08
CA ARG A 213 -3.33 12.45 -27.25
C ARG A 213 -3.98 12.68 -25.87
N GLY A 214 -4.28 13.94 -25.55
CA GLY A 214 -4.87 14.34 -24.27
C GLY A 214 -4.08 15.45 -23.57
N LEU A 215 -4.33 15.62 -22.28
CA LEU A 215 -3.58 16.52 -21.42
C LEU A 215 -2.22 15.89 -21.08
N ASN A 216 -1.15 16.65 -21.33
CA ASN A 216 0.22 16.31 -20.96
C ASN A 216 0.87 17.53 -20.32
N ILE A 217 1.75 17.29 -19.35
CA ILE A 217 2.55 18.34 -18.72
C ILE A 217 4.01 17.98 -18.93
N ILE A 218 4.74 18.92 -19.54
CA ILE A 218 6.14 18.78 -19.88
C ILE A 218 6.95 19.80 -19.07
N LYS A 219 8.01 19.34 -18.41
CA LYS A 219 8.92 20.17 -17.61
C LYS A 219 10.35 19.83 -17.95
N GLY A 220 11.14 20.82 -18.36
CA GLY A 220 12.54 20.58 -18.77
C GLY A 220 12.69 19.57 -19.92
N GLY A 221 11.70 19.44 -20.80
CA GLY A 221 11.68 18.46 -21.89
C GLY A 221 11.19 17.06 -21.51
N VAL A 222 10.91 16.79 -20.23
CA VAL A 222 10.41 15.49 -19.73
C VAL A 222 8.91 15.58 -19.49
N CYS A 223 8.16 14.56 -19.91
CA CYS A 223 6.74 14.44 -19.57
C CYS A 223 6.61 13.96 -18.11
N VAL A 224 5.96 14.77 -17.27
CA VAL A 224 5.80 14.51 -15.84
C VAL A 224 4.37 14.09 -15.47
N PHE A 225 3.43 14.31 -16.37
CA PHE A 225 2.03 13.90 -16.26
C PHE A 225 1.46 13.70 -17.67
N SER A 226 0.69 12.64 -17.86
CA SER A 226 -0.03 12.39 -19.10
C SER A 226 -1.36 11.69 -18.80
N THR A 227 -2.37 12.06 -19.58
CA THR A 227 -3.68 11.40 -19.60
C THR A 227 -3.78 10.32 -20.68
N THR A 228 -2.68 9.98 -21.36
CA THR A 228 -2.64 8.82 -22.28
C THR A 228 -2.95 7.52 -21.56
N ARG A 229 -2.61 7.43 -20.27
CA ARG A 229 -3.04 6.38 -19.34
C ARG A 229 -3.75 7.05 -18.17
N ARG A 230 -4.64 6.32 -17.49
CA ARG A 230 -5.33 6.81 -16.29
C ARG A 230 -4.30 7.21 -15.23
N PRO A 231 -4.16 8.50 -14.88
CA PRO A 231 -3.24 8.90 -13.84
C PRO A 231 -3.70 8.36 -12.49
N PHE A 232 -2.74 8.15 -11.59
CA PHE A 232 -3.04 7.75 -10.23
C PHE A 232 -3.56 8.96 -9.46
N VAL A 233 -4.84 8.90 -9.08
CA VAL A 233 -5.49 9.99 -8.36
C VAL A 233 -6.13 9.54 -7.06
N TYR A 234 -6.14 10.46 -6.11
CA TYR A 234 -6.48 10.24 -4.71
C TYR A 234 -7.38 11.37 -4.20
N ARG A 235 -8.45 11.06 -3.44
CA ARG A 235 -9.43 12.05 -2.94
C ARG A 235 -9.40 12.23 -1.42
N ASN A 236 -8.22 12.24 -0.82
CA ASN A 236 -8.04 12.46 0.63
C ASN A 236 -8.79 11.47 1.56
N GLN A 237 -9.22 10.32 1.03
CA GLN A 237 -9.83 9.27 1.84
C GLN A 237 -8.78 8.25 2.26
N THR A 238 -8.65 8.00 3.56
CA THR A 238 -7.68 7.03 4.08
C THR A 238 -8.35 5.97 4.92
N TYR A 239 -7.61 4.88 5.11
CA TYR A 239 -7.92 3.84 6.07
C TYR A 239 -6.70 3.59 6.95
N SER A 240 -6.93 3.37 8.24
CA SER A 240 -5.91 2.86 9.16
C SER A 240 -6.26 1.41 9.49
N PRO A 241 -5.35 0.45 9.23
CA PRO A 241 -5.57 -0.96 9.57
C PRO A 241 -6.07 -1.12 11.01
N SER A 242 -7.20 -1.82 11.15
CA SER A 242 -7.89 -2.01 12.42
C SER A 242 -8.46 -3.41 12.52
N TRP A 243 -8.48 -3.99 13.71
CA TRP A 243 -9.16 -5.27 13.97
C TRP A 243 -10.69 -5.16 13.93
N SER A 244 -11.21 -3.93 14.01
CA SER A 244 -12.64 -3.65 13.94
C SER A 244 -13.05 -3.27 12.52
N ASN A 245 -14.28 -3.63 12.15
CA ASN A 245 -14.89 -3.22 10.90
C ASN A 245 -14.93 -1.69 10.80
N THR A 246 -14.37 -1.16 9.71
CA THR A 246 -14.39 0.26 9.37
C THR A 246 -15.02 0.41 7.99
N ASP A 247 -16.02 1.27 7.87
CA ASP A 247 -16.61 1.59 6.57
C ASP A 247 -15.66 2.50 5.78
N ILE A 248 -15.27 2.06 4.58
CA ILE A 248 -14.47 2.85 3.64
C ILE A 248 -15.22 3.15 2.34
N GLY A 249 -16.53 2.93 2.32
CA GLY A 249 -17.38 3.05 1.15
C GLY A 249 -16.97 2.09 0.02
N GLU A 250 -17.41 2.43 -1.19
CA GLU A 250 -17.26 1.61 -2.40
C GLU A 250 -15.85 1.65 -3.02
N GLY A 251 -14.89 2.31 -2.37
CA GLY A 251 -13.53 2.51 -2.88
C GLY A 251 -12.65 1.26 -2.88
N MET A 252 -11.59 1.31 -3.67
CA MET A 252 -10.50 0.34 -3.65
C MET A 252 -9.48 0.72 -2.57
N ILE A 253 -9.01 -0.26 -1.81
CA ILE A 253 -8.03 -0.07 -0.75
C ILE A 253 -6.65 -0.59 -1.20
N LEU A 254 -5.60 0.10 -0.78
CA LEU A 254 -4.23 -0.38 -0.99
C LEU A 254 -4.05 -1.74 -0.30
N LEU A 255 -3.46 -2.70 -0.99
CA LEU A 255 -3.10 -4.01 -0.46
C LEU A 255 -1.69 -4.02 0.11
N GLY A 256 -1.47 -4.85 1.13
CA GLY A 256 -0.18 -5.04 1.78
C GLY A 256 -0.28 -6.05 2.91
N ARG A 257 0.78 -6.11 3.73
CA ARG A 257 0.78 -6.77 5.03
C ARG A 257 0.85 -5.70 6.10
N TYR A 258 -0.07 -5.75 7.06
CA TYR A 258 -0.29 -4.66 8.01
C TYR A 258 0.02 -5.03 9.45
N GLY A 259 0.74 -6.14 9.69
CA GLY A 259 1.16 -6.56 11.02
C GLY A 259 1.15 -8.08 11.17
N TYR A 260 0.90 -8.56 12.39
CA TYR A 260 0.83 -9.98 12.69
C TYR A 260 -0.32 -10.35 13.64
N ASN A 261 -0.64 -11.64 13.63
CA ASN A 261 -1.45 -12.33 14.62
C ASN A 261 -0.71 -13.63 15.01
N SER A 262 -0.44 -13.83 16.30
CA SER A 262 0.11 -15.06 16.84
C SER A 262 -0.87 -15.66 17.84
N GLU A 263 -1.26 -16.91 17.63
CA GLU A 263 -2.24 -17.60 18.46
C GLU A 263 -1.96 -19.11 18.55
N VAL A 264 -2.35 -19.70 19.68
CA VAL A 264 -2.21 -21.14 19.92
C VAL A 264 -3.40 -21.89 19.32
N TYR A 265 -3.11 -22.94 18.56
CA TYR A 265 -4.07 -23.88 17.99
C TYR A 265 -3.49 -25.30 17.99
N THR A 266 -4.23 -26.27 18.55
CA THR A 266 -3.87 -27.70 18.53
C THR A 266 -2.43 -28.04 18.97
N GLY A 267 -1.92 -27.40 20.04
CA GLY A 267 -0.58 -27.66 20.59
C GLY A 267 0.57 -26.90 19.91
N TRP A 268 0.25 -26.01 18.98
CA TRP A 268 1.20 -25.15 18.28
C TRP A 268 0.80 -23.69 18.41
N ASP A 269 1.78 -22.79 18.49
CA ASP A 269 1.60 -21.35 18.28
C ASP A 269 1.90 -21.02 16.82
N TYR A 270 0.99 -20.29 16.17
CA TYR A 270 1.09 -19.90 14.77
C TYR A 270 1.21 -18.39 14.64
N LEU A 271 2.38 -17.93 14.22
CA LEU A 271 2.60 -16.56 13.80
C LEU A 271 2.14 -16.39 12.35
N LYS A 272 1.10 -15.59 12.14
CA LYS A 272 0.55 -15.21 10.85
C LYS A 272 0.74 -13.74 10.56
N TRP A 273 0.85 -13.40 9.28
CA TRP A 273 0.72 -12.02 8.82
C TRP A 273 -0.72 -11.52 9.00
N ALA A 274 -0.87 -10.20 9.14
CA ALA A 274 -2.17 -9.55 9.13
C ALA A 274 -2.43 -8.93 7.74
N GLY A 275 -3.40 -9.49 7.03
CA GLY A 275 -3.95 -8.91 5.80
C GLY A 275 -5.27 -8.19 6.06
N LEU A 276 -6.04 -7.93 5.01
CA LEU A 276 -7.35 -7.27 5.08
C LEU A 276 -8.47 -8.23 4.71
N ILE A 277 -9.59 -8.15 5.42
CA ILE A 277 -10.87 -8.78 5.09
C ILE A 277 -11.85 -7.67 4.73
N ARG A 278 -12.66 -7.91 3.71
CA ARG A 278 -13.68 -6.96 3.27
C ARG A 278 -15.04 -7.63 3.11
N SER A 279 -16.05 -7.04 3.73
CA SER A 279 -17.47 -7.42 3.65
C SER A 279 -18.28 -6.20 3.23
N GLY A 280 -18.76 -6.17 1.98
CA GLY A 280 -19.36 -4.96 1.42
C GLY A 280 -18.39 -3.77 1.48
N ASN A 281 -18.71 -2.76 2.27
CA ASN A 281 -17.88 -1.57 2.50
C ASN A 281 -17.05 -1.60 3.78
N LEU A 282 -17.24 -2.62 4.61
CA LEU A 282 -16.55 -2.79 5.87
C LEU A 282 -15.22 -3.52 5.65
N VAL A 283 -14.14 -2.91 6.13
CA VAL A 283 -12.79 -3.48 6.11
C VAL A 283 -12.25 -3.63 7.52
N ARG A 284 -11.61 -4.77 7.79
CA ARG A 284 -10.86 -5.05 9.02
C ARG A 284 -9.61 -5.86 8.71
N ALA A 285 -8.69 -5.94 9.66
CA ALA A 285 -7.58 -6.88 9.62
C ALA A 285 -8.05 -8.31 9.90
N GLY A 286 -7.35 -9.27 9.30
CA GLY A 286 -7.62 -10.70 9.38
C GLY A 286 -6.35 -11.54 9.48
N ARG A 287 -6.50 -12.84 9.77
CA ARG A 287 -5.38 -13.79 9.76
C ARG A 287 -5.02 -14.13 8.32
N GLY A 288 -3.81 -13.77 7.93
CA GLY A 288 -3.24 -14.09 6.63
C GLY A 288 -2.42 -15.38 6.68
N ARG A 289 -1.38 -15.40 5.86
CA ARG A 289 -0.43 -16.49 5.69
C ARG A 289 0.42 -16.72 6.93
N ASN A 290 0.68 -17.98 7.23
CA ASN A 290 1.56 -18.48 8.26
C ASN A 290 2.99 -18.10 7.95
N ALA A 291 3.57 -17.32 8.85
CA ALA A 291 4.96 -16.93 8.82
C ALA A 291 5.82 -17.97 9.54
N ALA A 292 5.37 -18.49 10.69
CA ALA A 292 6.09 -19.49 11.47
C ALA A 292 5.16 -20.20 12.44
N SER A 293 5.58 -21.38 12.89
CA SER A 293 4.91 -22.10 13.97
C SER A 293 5.92 -22.76 14.90
N TRP A 294 5.60 -22.83 16.18
CA TRP A 294 6.40 -23.51 17.20
C TRP A 294 5.51 -24.15 18.26
N THR A 295 6.09 -24.97 19.14
CA THR A 295 5.33 -25.66 20.20
C THR A 295 4.62 -24.65 21.10
N SER A 296 3.35 -24.92 21.43
CA SER A 296 2.58 -24.05 22.33
C SER A 296 3.06 -24.08 23.78
N GLN A 297 4.02 -24.95 24.13
CA GLN A 297 4.66 -24.96 25.46
C GLN A 297 5.38 -23.65 25.78
N TYR A 298 5.76 -22.88 24.75
CA TYR A 298 6.45 -21.60 24.85
C TYR A 298 5.74 -20.55 23.97
N SER A 299 4.43 -20.41 24.07
CA SER A 299 3.67 -19.52 23.19
C SER A 299 4.00 -18.03 23.36
N VAL A 300 4.08 -17.29 22.24
CA VAL A 300 4.06 -15.82 22.16
C VAL A 300 2.74 -15.40 21.53
N VAL A 301 1.66 -15.40 22.31
CA VAL A 301 0.33 -15.01 21.81
C VAL A 301 0.18 -13.49 21.80
N GLY A 302 -0.30 -12.95 20.69
CA GLY A 302 -0.51 -11.52 20.55
C GLY A 302 -0.88 -11.12 19.14
N ARG A 303 -1.47 -9.93 19.00
CA ARG A 303 -1.78 -9.36 17.69
C ARG A 303 -1.41 -7.89 17.69
N ARG A 304 -0.80 -7.43 16.61
CA ARG A 304 -0.40 -6.03 16.46
C ARG A 304 -0.46 -5.63 14.99
N LEU A 305 -0.95 -4.42 14.75
CA LEU A 305 -0.98 -3.81 13.43
C LEU A 305 0.05 -2.69 13.37
N THR A 306 0.67 -2.52 12.22
CA THR A 306 1.52 -1.37 11.93
C THR A 306 0.65 -0.13 11.89
N ASN A 307 1.03 0.90 12.65
CA ASN A 307 0.40 2.20 12.65
C ASN A 307 0.71 2.93 11.34
N LEU A 308 -0.16 2.73 10.33
CA LEU A 308 -0.11 3.37 9.03
C LEU A 308 -1.46 3.97 8.68
N THR A 309 -1.41 4.97 7.80
CA THR A 309 -2.56 5.51 7.10
C THR A 309 -2.39 5.20 5.63
N ILE A 310 -3.25 4.34 5.07
CA ILE A 310 -3.18 3.93 3.67
C ILE A 310 -4.26 4.60 2.82
N PRO A 311 -3.97 4.95 1.56
CA PRO A 311 -4.95 5.56 0.66
C PRO A 311 -6.12 4.61 0.34
N VAL A 312 -7.30 5.20 0.19
CA VAL A 312 -8.46 4.61 -0.49
C VAL A 312 -8.70 5.43 -1.74
N ILE A 313 -8.96 4.75 -2.86
CA ILE A 313 -9.22 5.40 -4.15
C ILE A 313 -10.58 5.00 -4.72
N ASP A 314 -11.13 5.83 -5.59
CA ASP A 314 -12.39 5.53 -6.25
C ASP A 314 -12.29 4.26 -7.09
N ALA A 315 -13.35 3.45 -7.11
CA ALA A 315 -13.47 2.28 -7.97
C ALA A 315 -13.83 2.64 -9.44
N ILE A 316 -13.15 3.66 -10.00
CA ILE A 316 -13.25 4.07 -11.41
C ILE A 316 -12.20 3.38 -12.30
N TYR A 317 -11.35 2.56 -11.68
CA TYR A 317 -10.29 1.81 -12.32
C TYR A 317 -10.71 0.38 -12.63
#